data_AF-A0A382E921-F1
#
_entry.id   AF-A0A382E921-F1
#
_cell.length_a   1.000
_cell.length_b   1.000
_cell.length_c   1.000
_cell.angle_alpha   90.00
_cell.angle_beta   90.00
_cell.angle_gamma   90.00
#
_symmetry.space_group_name_H-M   'P 1'
#
loop_
_entity.id
_entity.type
_entity.pdbx_description
1 polymer ?
#
loop_
_entity_poly.entity_id
_entity_poly.type
_entity_poly.pdbx_seq_one_letter_code
_entity_poly.pdbx_strand_id
1 'polypeptide(L)' 'VKNTELADITPLFPDDQPQELTPIDLESPRQTCLACGANLSKSTKYRRLRICPKCGYHYTISARRRIATIADEG' A
#
# COMPACT_ATOMS: atom_id res chain seq x y z
N VAL A 1 -14.68 28.50 -37.67
CA VAL A 1 -14.72 28.18 -36.22
C VAL A 1 -14.76 26.67 -36.12
N LYS A 2 -13.68 26.02 -35.68
CA LYS A 2 -13.60 24.55 -35.63
C LYS A 2 -14.29 24.10 -34.35
N ASN A 3 -15.40 23.38 -34.49
CA ASN A 3 -16.16 22.82 -33.38
C ASN A 3 -15.31 21.76 -32.68
N THR A 4 -15.11 21.92 -31.38
CA THR A 4 -14.45 20.92 -30.53
C THR A 4 -15.53 19.95 -30.09
N GLU A 5 -15.53 18.74 -30.64
CA GLU A 5 -16.38 17.65 -30.15
C GLU A 5 -15.81 17.18 -28.80
N LEU A 6 -16.56 17.39 -27.72
CA LEU A 6 -16.23 16.80 -26.42
C LEU A 6 -16.52 15.30 -26.51
N ALA A 7 -15.47 14.48 -26.38
CA ALA A 7 -15.63 13.04 -26.29
C ALA A 7 -16.41 12.67 -25.02
N ASP A 8 -17.52 11.95 -25.20
CA ASP A 8 -18.32 11.42 -24.10
C ASP A 8 -17.56 10.25 -23.44
N ILE A 9 -16.94 10.52 -22.30
CA ILE A 9 -16.14 9.56 -21.53
C ILE A 9 -16.97 8.77 -20.52
N THR A 10 -18.27 9.04 -20.41
CA THR A 10 -19.22 8.37 -19.51
C THR A 10 -19.19 6.82 -19.61
N PRO A 11 -18.97 6.18 -20.77
CA PRO A 11 -18.89 4.71 -20.83
C PRO A 11 -17.63 4.09 -20.21
N LEU A 12 -16.64 4.89 -19.77
CA LEU A 12 -15.42 4.36 -19.13
C LEU A 12 -15.63 3.87 -17.69
N PHE A 13 -16.76 4.22 -17.09
CA PHE A 13 -17.14 3.77 -15.74
C PHE A 13 -18.48 3.03 -15.81
N PRO A 14 -18.54 1.86 -16.47
CA PRO A 14 -19.71 1.02 -16.34
C PRO A 14 -19.77 0.55 -14.87
N ASP A 15 -20.96 0.64 -14.30
CA ASP A 15 -21.37 0.11 -12.99
C ASP A 15 -21.31 1.08 -11.79
N ASP A 16 -22.42 1.77 -11.60
CA ASP A 16 -22.94 2.32 -10.32
C ASP A 16 -23.39 1.19 -9.35
N GLN A 17 -22.85 -0.02 -9.48
CA GLN A 17 -23.15 -1.07 -8.51
C GLN A 17 -22.25 -0.86 -7.28
N PRO A 18 -22.83 -0.76 -6.06
CA PRO A 18 -22.04 -0.71 -4.84
C PRO A 18 -21.20 -1.99 -4.74
N GLN A 19 -19.95 -1.92 -5.15
CA GLN A 19 -18.99 -2.99 -4.89
C GLN A 19 -18.75 -2.97 -3.39
N GLU A 20 -19.12 -4.04 -2.69
CA GLU A 20 -18.81 -4.21 -1.28
C GLU A 20 -17.29 -4.35 -1.14
N LEU A 21 -16.62 -3.21 -0.92
CA LEU A 21 -15.18 -3.15 -0.82
C LEU A 21 -14.75 -3.81 0.49
N THR A 22 -14.19 -5.02 0.38
CA THR A 22 -13.47 -5.61 1.52
C THR A 22 -12.34 -4.65 1.94
N PRO A 23 -12.21 -4.30 3.24
CA PRO A 23 -11.13 -3.45 3.70
C PRO A 23 -9.78 -4.09 3.38
N ILE A 24 -8.93 -3.36 2.64
CA ILE A 24 -7.58 -3.84 2.34
C ILE A 24 -6.74 -3.72 3.62
N ASP A 25 -6.28 -4.85 4.15
CA ASP A 25 -5.32 -4.86 5.27
C ASP A 25 -3.91 -4.53 4.77
N LEU A 26 -3.59 -3.24 4.79
CA LEU A 26 -2.28 -2.71 4.45
C LEU A 26 -1.21 -2.97 5.52
N GLU A 27 -1.60 -3.38 6.73
CA GLU A 27 -0.69 -3.55 7.87
C GLU A 27 -0.24 -5.01 8.04
N SER A 28 -0.92 -5.98 7.43
CA SER A 28 -0.54 -7.39 7.47
C SER A 28 0.91 -7.65 7.00
N PRO A 29 1.77 -8.28 7.82
CA PRO A 29 3.16 -8.55 7.46
C PRO A 29 3.28 -9.62 6.36
N ARG A 30 3.98 -9.28 5.27
CA ARG A 30 4.39 -10.28 4.26
C ARG A 30 5.44 -11.26 4.77
N GLN A 31 5.41 -12.49 4.22
CA GLN A 31 6.40 -13.53 4.50
C GLN A 31 7.64 -13.45 3.60
N THR A 32 7.54 -12.77 2.44
CA THR A 32 8.60 -12.69 1.43
C THR A 32 8.79 -11.26 0.93
N CYS A 33 10.03 -10.89 0.62
CA CYS A 33 10.35 -9.57 0.10
C CYS A 33 9.89 -9.39 -1.35
N LEU A 34 9.20 -8.28 -1.66
CA LEU A 34 8.74 -7.95 -3.01
C LEU A 34 9.89 -7.57 -3.94
N ALA A 35 11.00 -7.05 -3.39
CA ALA A 35 12.13 -6.58 -4.18
C ALA A 35 13.21 -7.66 -4.42
N CYS A 36 13.49 -8.53 -3.44
CA CYS A 36 14.61 -9.48 -3.53
C CYS A 36 14.26 -10.94 -3.17
N GLY A 37 12.99 -11.24 -2.90
CA GLY A 37 12.56 -12.61 -2.58
C GLY A 37 13.04 -13.16 -1.22
N ALA A 38 13.68 -12.35 -0.37
CA ALA A 38 14.13 -12.80 0.95
C ALA A 38 12.97 -13.23 1.85
N ASN A 39 13.18 -14.25 2.68
CA ASN A 39 12.23 -14.63 3.72
C ASN A 39 12.20 -13.58 4.85
N LEU A 40 11.01 -13.06 5.15
CA LEU A 40 10.75 -12.01 6.13
C LEU A 40 10.04 -12.52 7.39
N SER A 41 9.53 -13.76 7.38
CA SER A 41 8.70 -14.35 8.44
C SER A 41 9.27 -14.17 9.85
N LYS A 42 10.59 -14.32 9.99
CA LYS A 42 11.30 -14.23 11.28
C LYS A 42 12.01 -12.90 11.53
N SER A 43 11.99 -11.96 10.58
CA SER A 43 12.71 -10.70 10.70
C SER A 43 12.05 -9.71 11.68
N THR A 44 12.75 -9.42 12.78
CA THR A 44 12.37 -8.38 13.73
C THR A 44 12.44 -6.98 13.12
N LYS A 45 13.47 -6.69 12.31
CA LYS A 45 13.62 -5.40 11.60
C LYS A 45 12.45 -5.13 10.67
N TYR A 46 12.03 -6.12 9.89
CA TYR A 46 10.87 -5.97 9.00
C TYR A 46 9.55 -5.85 9.77
N ARG A 47 9.37 -6.62 10.85
CA ARG A 47 8.19 -6.46 11.73
C ARG A 47 8.13 -5.08 12.38
N ARG A 48 9.28 -4.59 12.82
CA ARG A 48 9.61 -3.26 13.37
C ARG A 48 9.19 -2.13 12.42
N LEU A 49 10.05 -1.98 11.43
CA LEU A 49 10.22 -0.78 10.63
C LEU A 49 9.74 -0.96 9.19
N ARG A 50 9.27 -2.17 8.83
CA ARG A 50 8.82 -2.50 7.48
C ARG A 50 9.93 -2.24 6.44
N ILE A 51 11.16 -2.60 6.81
CA ILE A 51 12.36 -2.58 5.97
C ILE A 51 12.89 -4.00 5.78
N CYS A 52 13.17 -4.39 4.54
CA CYS A 52 13.79 -5.69 4.25
C CYS A 52 15.20 -5.75 4.86
N PRO A 53 15.53 -6.76 5.69
CA PRO A 53 16.86 -6.86 6.29
C PRO A 53 17.95 -7.24 5.28
N LYS A 54 17.58 -7.82 4.12
CA LYS A 54 18.52 -8.30 3.10
C LYS A 54 18.90 -7.21 2.10
N CYS A 55 17.92 -6.53 1.52
CA CYS A 55 18.15 -5.55 0.43
C CYS A 55 17.84 -4.10 0.81
N GLY A 56 17.33 -3.84 2.02
CA GLY A 56 16.99 -2.47 2.43
C GLY A 56 15.77 -1.88 1.74
N TYR A 57 14.92 -2.66 1.07
CA TYR A 57 13.67 -2.14 0.50
C TYR A 57 12.72 -1.64 1.60
N HIS A 58 12.24 -0.41 1.46
CA HIS A 58 11.30 0.24 2.38
C HIS A 58 9.87 0.02 1.90
N TYR A 59 9.03 -0.57 2.75
CA TYR A 59 7.61 -0.74 2.47
C TYR A 59 6.83 0.49 2.93
N THR A 60 5.68 0.72 2.30
CA THR A 60 4.71 1.70 2.77
C THR A 60 4.15 1.29 4.12
N ILE A 61 3.97 2.27 5.01
CA ILE A 61 3.32 2.12 6.31
C ILE A 61 2.29 3.24 6.48
N SER A 62 1.23 2.98 7.24
CA SER A 62 0.22 4.00 7.51
C SER A 62 0.82 5.23 8.21
N ALA A 63 0.19 6.39 8.01
CA ALA A 63 0.62 7.63 8.68
C ALA A 63 0.64 7.47 10.22
N ARG A 64 -0.37 6.80 10.79
CA ARG A 64 -0.44 6.49 12.22
C ARG A 64 0.77 5.68 12.68
N ARG A 65 1.15 4.64 11.94
CA ARG A 65 2.31 3.81 12.25
C ARG A 65 3.63 4.58 12.18
N ARG A 66 3.77 5.49 11.20
CA ARG A 66 4.97 6.35 11.09
C ARG A 66 5.15 7.20 12.35
N ILE A 67 4.09 7.85 12.80
CA ILE A 67 4.10 8.69 14.02
C ILE A 67 4.47 7.84 15.24
N ALA A 68 3.80 6.69 15.42
CA ALA A 68 4.07 5.79 16.54
C ALA A 68 5.50 5.21 16.58
N THR A 69 6.24 5.21 15.46
CA THR A 69 7.61 4.69 15.41
C THR A 69 8.63 5.72 15.92
N ILE A 70 8.28 7.00 15.96
CA ILE A 70 9.19 8.10 16.33
C ILE A 70 8.79 8.81 17.62
N ALA A 71 7.56 8.64 18.08
CA ALA A 71 7.06 9.21 19.33
C ALA A 71 7.26 8.24 20.49
N ASP A 72 7.52 8.78 21.68
CA ASP A 72 7.47 8.00 22.92
C ASP A 72 6.04 7.53 23.22
N GLU A 73 5.92 6.43 23.96
CA GLU A 73 4.62 5.95 24.42
C GLU A 73 4.01 6.96 25.41
N GLY A 74 2.70 7.21 25.27
CA GLY A 74 1.95 8.18 26.06
C GLY A 74 1.23 7.56 27.25
#